data_AF-A0A2V0PN76-F1
#
_entry.id   AF-A0A2V0PN76-F1
#
_cell.length_a   1.000
_cell.length_b   1.000
_cell.length_c   1.000
_cell.angle_alpha   90.00
_cell.angle_beta   90.00
_cell.angle_gamma   90.00
#
_symmetry.space_group_name_H-M   'P 1'
#
loop_
_entity.id
_entity.type
_entity.pdbx_description
1 polymer ?
#
loop_
_entity_poly.entity_id
_entity_poly.type
_entity_poly.pdbx_seq_one_letter_code
_entity_poly.pdbx_strand_id
1 'polypeptide(L)'
;MLALTCPAQNYAWGRPADKSQVAQLAKANGVAIDESKPFAELWMGTHPSGPALIAGSGTTLKAWIEQHPEALGEAVTKRFGSDLPYLFKVLSVETALSIQSHPDKKLAERLHASNPRDYRDGNHKPEMALALEGFSALCGFVSHEELKQALRANEELRAVVGEGPSAALLEAEGDGVKPALKAAFTALMTADPATVSAAIDGLTARLAAKAGAKGGALAPKEALVLQLNGQYPGDVGVLSAFFLNYLTLPAGEAIYLAANEPHAYVSGELVECMAASDNVIR
;
A
#
# COMPACT_ATOMS: atom_id res chain seq x y z
N MET A 1 -3.34 26.48 -20.89
CA MET A 1 -2.81 25.43 -19.99
C MET A 1 -2.32 26.12 -18.73
N LEU A 2 -2.59 25.53 -17.55
CA LEU A 2 -2.13 26.04 -16.26
C LEU A 2 -1.01 25.14 -15.76
N ALA A 3 0.16 25.71 -15.48
CA ALA A 3 1.23 24.98 -14.82
C ALA A 3 0.97 24.93 -13.31
N LEU A 4 1.26 23.80 -12.68
CA LEU A 4 1.11 23.62 -11.23
C LEU A 4 2.46 23.59 -10.55
N THR A 5 2.52 24.08 -9.31
CA THR A 5 3.58 23.80 -8.34
C THR A 5 3.01 22.84 -7.29
N CYS A 6 3.59 21.65 -7.21
CA CYS A 6 3.03 20.50 -6.49
C CYS A 6 3.85 20.20 -5.24
N PRO A 7 3.21 19.99 -4.07
CA PRO A 7 3.94 19.71 -2.84
C PRO A 7 4.50 18.28 -2.83
N ALA A 8 5.74 18.16 -2.36
CA ALA A 8 6.36 16.88 -2.03
C ALA A 8 6.20 16.58 -0.53
N GLN A 9 5.85 15.34 -0.21
CA GLN A 9 5.72 14.81 1.13
C GLN A 9 6.98 14.03 1.51
N ASN A 10 7.52 14.32 2.69
CA ASN A 10 8.77 13.73 3.17
C ASN A 10 8.54 12.63 4.22
N TYR A 11 7.67 11.67 3.92
CA TYR A 11 7.42 10.55 4.83
C TYR A 11 8.64 9.66 4.99
N ALA A 12 8.81 9.06 6.17
CA ALA A 12 10.01 8.29 6.54
C ALA A 12 10.30 7.09 5.63
N TRP A 13 9.27 6.53 4.98
CA TRP A 13 9.40 5.41 4.05
C TRP A 13 9.90 5.81 2.65
N GLY A 14 9.99 7.12 2.38
CA GLY A 14 10.41 7.66 1.09
C GLY A 14 11.89 7.45 0.80
N ARG A 15 12.25 7.53 -0.49
CA ARG A 15 13.64 7.39 -0.93
C ARG A 15 14.50 8.61 -0.55
N PRO A 16 15.81 8.41 -0.32
CA PRO A 16 16.76 9.52 -0.27
C PRO A 16 16.68 10.40 -1.52
N ALA A 17 16.94 11.70 -1.37
CA ALA A 17 16.72 12.69 -2.42
C ALA A 17 17.47 12.39 -3.74
N ASP A 18 18.68 11.85 -3.67
CA ASP A 18 19.51 11.49 -4.81
C ASP A 18 18.99 10.27 -5.61
N LYS A 19 18.11 9.47 -4.99
CA LYS A 19 17.52 8.25 -5.57
C LYS A 19 16.01 8.33 -5.79
N SER A 20 15.40 9.46 -5.52
CA SER A 20 13.95 9.65 -5.56
C SER A 20 13.51 10.37 -6.84
N GLN A 21 12.60 9.78 -7.61
CA GLN A 21 11.93 10.52 -8.69
C GLN A 21 11.07 11.66 -8.15
N VAL A 22 10.44 11.52 -6.97
CA VAL A 22 9.70 12.61 -6.31
C VAL A 22 10.61 13.82 -6.07
N ALA A 23 11.82 13.63 -5.56
CA ALA A 23 12.78 14.72 -5.35
C ALA A 23 13.20 15.39 -6.68
N GLN A 24 13.49 14.58 -7.71
CA GLN A 24 13.86 15.06 -9.03
C GLN A 24 12.73 15.89 -9.67
N LEU A 25 11.50 15.39 -9.61
CA LEU A 25 10.31 16.08 -10.12
C LEU A 25 10.00 17.34 -9.33
N ALA A 26 10.09 17.31 -7.99
CA ALA A 26 9.89 18.49 -7.16
C ALA A 26 10.89 19.60 -7.51
N LYS A 27 12.17 19.26 -7.66
CA LYS A 27 13.22 20.19 -8.08
C LYS A 27 12.96 20.75 -9.47
N ALA A 28 12.59 19.89 -10.42
CA ALA A 28 12.23 20.30 -11.78
C ALA A 28 10.96 21.18 -11.83
N ASN A 29 10.05 21.00 -10.86
CA ASN A 29 8.84 21.78 -10.68
C ASN A 29 9.07 23.12 -9.94
N GLY A 30 10.33 23.47 -9.65
CA GLY A 30 10.71 24.72 -9.01
C GLY A 30 10.50 24.74 -7.49
N VAL A 31 10.26 23.57 -6.87
CA VAL A 31 10.16 23.43 -5.42
C VAL A 31 11.56 23.34 -4.82
N ALA A 32 11.84 24.15 -3.81
CA ALA A 32 13.07 24.03 -3.04
C ALA A 32 13.04 22.71 -2.26
N ILE A 33 14.07 21.88 -2.42
CA ILE A 33 14.20 20.59 -1.76
C ILE A 33 15.24 20.66 -0.64
N ASP A 34 14.99 19.93 0.44
CA ASP A 34 15.96 19.66 1.49
C ASP A 34 16.51 18.25 1.28
N GLU A 35 17.75 18.15 0.76
CA GLU A 35 18.36 16.86 0.39
C GLU A 35 18.63 15.95 1.61
N SER A 36 18.52 16.45 2.84
CA SER A 36 18.63 15.64 4.06
C SER A 36 17.37 14.83 4.39
N LYS A 37 16.25 15.09 3.71
CA LYS A 37 14.96 14.44 3.96
C LYS A 37 14.68 13.32 2.95
N PRO A 38 13.91 12.29 3.35
CA PRO A 38 13.34 11.34 2.39
C PRO A 38 12.26 12.03 1.55
N PHE A 39 12.05 11.57 0.33
CA PHE A 39 11.01 12.04 -0.59
C PHE A 39 10.10 10.88 -0.93
N ALA A 40 8.82 10.99 -0.54
CA ALA A 40 7.89 9.89 -0.53
C ALA A 40 6.79 10.05 -1.59
N GLU A 41 6.09 11.18 -1.59
CA GLU A 41 4.97 11.42 -2.51
C GLU A 41 5.05 12.83 -3.12
N LEU A 42 4.72 13.00 -4.40
CA LEU A 42 4.45 14.29 -5.04
C LEU A 42 2.96 14.40 -5.34
N TRP A 43 2.25 15.37 -4.78
CA TRP A 43 0.79 15.44 -4.88
C TRP A 43 0.33 16.42 -5.95
N MET A 44 -0.56 15.95 -6.83
CA MET A 44 -1.13 16.71 -7.93
C MET A 44 -2.65 16.64 -7.85
N GLY A 45 -3.26 17.72 -7.35
CA GLY A 45 -4.72 17.81 -7.22
C GLY A 45 -5.17 18.89 -6.25
N THR A 46 -6.39 18.75 -5.75
CA THR A 46 -7.06 19.71 -4.86
C THR A 46 -7.05 19.31 -3.39
N HIS A 47 -6.29 18.26 -3.02
CA HIS A 47 -6.32 17.73 -1.66
C HIS A 47 -5.83 18.75 -0.61
N PRO A 48 -6.57 18.98 0.49
CA PRO A 48 -6.23 20.02 1.46
C PRO A 48 -4.90 19.79 2.19
N SER A 49 -4.50 18.55 2.43
CA SER A 49 -3.23 18.22 3.11
C SER A 49 -1.98 18.44 2.23
N GLY A 50 -2.15 18.61 0.92
CA GLY A 50 -1.07 18.86 -0.03
C GLY A 50 -1.60 19.67 -1.21
N PRO A 51 -1.95 20.95 -1.01
CA PRO A 51 -2.62 21.74 -2.03
C PRO A 51 -1.64 22.10 -3.15
N ALA A 52 -1.91 21.64 -4.38
CA ALA A 52 -1.19 22.13 -5.54
C ALA A 52 -1.51 23.61 -5.78
N LEU A 53 -0.52 24.39 -6.21
CA LEU A 53 -0.65 25.81 -6.52
C LEU A 53 -0.63 26.02 -8.02
N ILE A 54 -1.33 27.02 -8.52
CA ILE A 54 -1.09 27.56 -9.86
C ILE A 54 0.27 28.27 -9.83
N ALA A 55 1.18 27.86 -10.71
CA ALA A 55 2.55 28.35 -10.72
C ALA A 55 2.60 29.87 -10.86
N GLY A 56 3.32 30.54 -9.94
CA GLY A 56 3.52 31.99 -9.95
C GLY A 56 2.37 32.84 -9.40
N SER A 57 1.21 32.27 -9.04
CA SER A 57 0.08 33.05 -8.50
C SER A 57 -0.13 32.89 -6.99
N GLY A 58 0.39 31.81 -6.39
CA GLY A 58 0.14 31.46 -4.99
C GLY A 58 -1.29 30.96 -4.71
N THR A 59 -2.16 30.94 -5.72
CA THR A 59 -3.53 30.43 -5.62
C THR A 59 -3.53 28.91 -5.69
N THR A 60 -4.26 28.23 -4.78
CA THR A 60 -4.42 26.78 -4.85
C THR A 60 -5.25 26.37 -6.06
N LEU A 61 -4.99 25.20 -6.63
CA LEU A 61 -5.81 24.63 -7.70
C LEU A 61 -7.27 24.50 -7.26
N LYS A 62 -7.52 24.16 -6.00
CA LYS A 62 -8.86 24.07 -5.42
C LYS A 62 -9.59 25.42 -5.50
N ALA A 63 -8.97 26.49 -5.01
CA ALA A 63 -9.57 27.84 -5.05
C ALA A 63 -9.77 28.33 -6.49
N TRP A 64 -8.88 27.97 -7.41
CA TRP A 64 -9.04 28.28 -8.82
C TRP A 64 -10.24 27.54 -9.44
N ILE A 65 -10.40 26.24 -9.17
CA ILE A 65 -11.55 25.44 -9.66
C ILE A 65 -12.88 25.95 -9.09
N GLU A 66 -12.91 26.39 -7.84
CA GLU A 66 -14.11 27.00 -7.23
C GLU A 66 -14.57 28.27 -7.97
N GLN A 67 -13.62 29.05 -8.53
CA GLN A 67 -13.90 30.25 -9.32
C GLN A 67 -14.16 29.94 -10.80
N HIS A 68 -13.74 28.76 -11.26
CA HIS A 68 -13.79 28.29 -12.64
C HIS A 68 -14.39 26.88 -12.77
N PRO A 69 -15.62 26.63 -12.26
CA PRO A 69 -16.21 25.30 -12.24
C PRO A 69 -16.41 24.69 -13.64
N GLU A 70 -16.47 25.53 -14.68
CA GLU A 70 -16.50 25.11 -16.09
C GLU A 70 -15.28 24.28 -16.50
N ALA A 71 -14.13 24.44 -15.82
CA ALA A 71 -12.91 23.71 -16.12
C ALA A 71 -13.01 22.21 -15.82
N LEU A 72 -13.93 21.79 -14.95
CA LEU A 72 -14.22 20.37 -14.70
C LEU A 72 -15.03 19.73 -15.84
N GLY A 73 -15.81 20.55 -16.55
CA GLY A 73 -16.78 20.11 -17.55
C GLY A 73 -18.08 19.56 -16.93
N GLU A 74 -19.18 19.73 -17.66
CA GLU A 74 -20.54 19.42 -17.18
C GLU A 74 -20.69 17.97 -16.69
N ALA A 75 -20.10 17.01 -17.42
CA ALA A 75 -20.19 15.59 -17.10
C ALA A 75 -19.56 15.23 -15.75
N VAL A 76 -18.41 15.82 -15.43
CA VAL A 76 -17.72 15.61 -14.14
C VAL A 76 -18.52 16.27 -13.04
N THR A 77 -18.92 17.54 -13.24
CA THR A 77 -19.68 18.29 -12.23
C THR A 77 -21.00 17.61 -11.87
N LYS A 78 -21.74 17.11 -12.86
CA LYS A 78 -22.99 16.38 -12.64
C LYS A 78 -22.81 15.08 -11.86
N ARG A 79 -21.67 14.39 -12.04
CA ARG A 79 -21.43 13.07 -11.46
C ARG A 79 -20.73 13.13 -10.10
N PHE A 80 -19.79 14.03 -9.93
CA PHE A 80 -18.85 14.05 -8.79
C PHE A 80 -18.89 15.35 -7.98
N GLY A 81 -19.61 16.37 -8.45
CA GLY A 81 -19.66 17.68 -7.80
C GLY A 81 -18.56 18.64 -8.29
N SER A 82 -18.28 19.67 -7.50
CA SER A 82 -17.47 20.83 -7.91
C SER A 82 -15.98 20.72 -7.54
N ASP A 83 -15.43 19.51 -7.45
CA ASP A 83 -14.02 19.28 -7.12
C ASP A 83 -13.44 18.16 -8.01
N LEU A 84 -12.12 18.02 -8.04
CA LEU A 84 -11.47 16.91 -8.74
C LEU A 84 -11.86 15.58 -8.09
N PRO A 85 -12.38 14.61 -8.86
CA PRO A 85 -12.81 13.32 -8.31
C PRO A 85 -11.64 12.36 -8.03
N TYR A 86 -10.41 12.79 -8.25
CA TYR A 86 -9.20 12.00 -8.08
C TYR A 86 -8.06 12.81 -7.47
N LEU A 87 -7.12 12.09 -6.86
CA LEU A 87 -5.81 12.60 -6.49
C LEU A 87 -4.76 11.82 -7.29
N PHE A 88 -3.87 12.56 -7.96
CA PHE A 88 -2.78 12.00 -8.74
C PHE A 88 -1.46 12.20 -8.00
N LYS A 89 -0.60 11.18 -8.01
CA LYS A 89 0.67 11.21 -7.30
C LYS A 89 1.79 10.53 -8.06
N VAL A 90 3.02 10.92 -7.72
CA VAL A 90 4.22 10.10 -7.95
C VAL A 90 4.73 9.66 -6.58
N LEU A 91 5.12 8.41 -6.44
CA LEU A 91 5.64 7.84 -5.20
C LEU A 91 7.04 7.27 -5.42
N SER A 92 7.93 7.52 -4.46
CA SER A 92 9.28 6.97 -4.38
C SER A 92 9.41 6.13 -3.10
N VAL A 93 9.22 4.81 -3.23
CA VAL A 93 9.14 3.87 -2.10
C VAL A 93 10.50 3.24 -1.80
N GLU A 94 11.04 3.48 -0.61
CA GLU A 94 12.26 2.85 -0.07
C GLU A 94 11.94 1.68 0.86
N THR A 95 11.06 1.91 1.83
CA THR A 95 10.58 0.86 2.75
C THR A 95 9.11 0.54 2.50
N ALA A 96 8.71 -0.70 2.79
CA ALA A 96 7.36 -1.15 2.54
C ALA A 96 6.34 -0.30 3.30
N LEU A 97 5.24 0.08 2.65
CA LEU A 97 4.11 0.74 3.29
C LEU A 97 3.31 -0.26 4.13
N SER A 98 2.43 0.26 4.99
CA SER A 98 1.50 -0.57 5.74
C SER A 98 0.65 -1.44 4.81
N ILE A 99 0.43 -2.70 5.20
CA ILE A 99 -0.67 -3.50 4.61
C ILE A 99 -1.96 -2.77 4.90
N GLN A 100 -2.71 -2.47 3.85
CA GLN A 100 -3.89 -1.65 3.94
C GLN A 100 -5.01 -2.18 3.06
N SER A 101 -6.25 -1.80 3.39
CA SER A 101 -7.41 -1.97 2.52
C SER A 101 -8.29 -0.71 2.58
N HIS A 102 -9.02 -0.47 1.49
CA HIS A 102 -9.92 0.66 1.39
C HIS A 102 -11.37 0.19 1.37
N PRO A 103 -12.26 0.74 2.21
CA PRO A 103 -13.65 0.33 2.23
C PRO A 103 -14.33 0.61 0.88
N ASP A 104 -15.27 -0.24 0.50
CA ASP A 104 -16.21 0.10 -0.57
C ASP A 104 -17.12 1.27 -0.14
N LYS A 105 -17.90 1.81 -1.09
CA LYS A 105 -18.71 3.01 -0.86
C LYS A 105 -19.69 2.85 0.32
N LYS A 106 -20.34 1.68 0.41
CA LYS A 106 -21.33 1.42 1.47
C LYS A 106 -20.66 1.27 2.83
N LEU A 107 -19.49 0.64 2.88
CA LEU A 107 -18.73 0.52 4.12
C LEU A 107 -18.16 1.88 4.54
N ALA A 108 -17.63 2.67 3.62
CA ALA A 108 -17.09 4.00 3.89
C ALA A 108 -18.14 4.94 4.50
N GLU A 109 -19.36 4.98 3.94
CA GLU A 109 -20.47 5.77 4.49
C GLU A 109 -20.80 5.38 5.94
N ARG A 110 -20.84 4.08 6.23
CA ARG A 110 -21.09 3.58 7.59
C ARG A 110 -19.96 3.92 8.55
N LEU A 111 -18.70 3.75 8.13
CA LEU A 111 -17.52 4.02 8.94
C LEU A 111 -17.36 5.51 9.23
N HIS A 112 -17.62 6.37 8.25
CA HIS A 112 -17.63 7.82 8.45
C HIS A 112 -18.73 8.24 9.43
N ALA A 113 -19.93 7.66 9.32
CA ALA A 113 -21.03 7.96 10.24
C ALA A 113 -20.74 7.50 11.68
N SER A 114 -20.07 6.37 11.87
CA SER A 114 -19.81 5.80 13.21
C SER A 114 -18.50 6.28 13.85
N ASN A 115 -17.48 6.58 13.05
CA ASN A 115 -16.15 7.02 13.51
C ASN A 115 -15.53 8.06 12.55
N PRO A 116 -16.09 9.29 12.48
CA PRO A 116 -15.64 10.33 11.55
C PRO A 116 -14.23 10.86 11.84
N ARG A 117 -13.67 10.55 13.01
CA ARG A 117 -12.29 10.92 13.37
C ARG A 117 -11.28 10.14 12.54
N ASP A 118 -11.50 8.84 12.39
CA ASP A 118 -10.57 7.94 11.71
C ASP A 118 -10.96 7.73 10.24
N TYR A 119 -12.24 7.89 9.89
CA TYR A 119 -12.75 7.84 8.52
C TYR A 119 -13.29 9.21 8.11
N ARG A 120 -12.50 9.96 7.33
CA ARG A 120 -12.69 11.41 7.11
C ARG A 120 -13.83 11.75 6.16
N ASP A 121 -14.24 10.81 5.32
CA ASP A 121 -15.24 11.00 4.29
C ASP A 121 -16.06 9.73 4.05
N GLY A 122 -17.23 9.86 3.42
CA GLY A 122 -18.06 8.72 3.04
C GLY A 122 -17.72 8.13 1.67
N ASN A 123 -16.48 8.27 1.17
CA ASN A 123 -16.09 7.84 -0.16
C ASN A 123 -15.27 6.55 -0.16
N HIS A 124 -15.41 5.78 -1.24
CA HIS A 124 -14.48 4.68 -1.51
C HIS A 124 -13.17 5.21 -2.07
N LYS A 125 -12.13 4.38 -2.02
CA LYS A 125 -10.79 4.72 -2.52
C LYS A 125 -10.24 3.61 -3.41
N PRO A 126 -10.80 3.42 -4.62
CA PRO A 126 -10.14 2.64 -5.65
C PRO A 126 -8.84 3.35 -6.06
N GLU A 127 -7.79 2.57 -6.28
CA GLU A 127 -6.47 3.08 -6.63
C GLU A 127 -5.90 2.33 -7.83
N MET A 128 -4.97 2.96 -8.53
CA MET A 128 -4.18 2.34 -9.59
C MET A 128 -2.73 2.75 -9.41
N ALA A 129 -1.83 1.77 -9.44
CA ALA A 129 -0.39 1.96 -9.42
C ALA A 129 0.19 1.60 -10.78
N LEU A 130 0.96 2.50 -11.38
CA LEU A 130 1.71 2.29 -12.62
C LEU A 130 3.20 2.41 -12.32
N ALA A 131 3.96 1.38 -12.66
CA ALA A 131 5.39 1.32 -12.40
C ALA A 131 6.16 2.27 -13.33
N LEU A 132 6.94 3.20 -12.77
CA LEU A 132 7.85 4.08 -13.52
C LEU A 132 9.20 3.39 -13.76
N GLU A 133 9.63 2.59 -12.79
CA GLU A 133 10.80 1.71 -12.85
C GLU A 133 10.42 0.33 -12.27
N GLY A 134 11.41 -0.49 -11.86
CA GLY A 134 11.11 -1.73 -11.13
C GLY A 134 10.36 -1.43 -9.83
N PHE A 135 9.12 -1.93 -9.74
CA PHE A 135 8.21 -1.72 -8.62
C PHE A 135 7.75 -3.07 -8.07
N SER A 136 7.66 -3.18 -6.75
CA SER A 136 7.13 -4.38 -6.10
C SER A 136 6.05 -4.07 -5.09
N ALA A 137 5.06 -4.96 -5.01
CA ALA A 137 3.88 -4.78 -4.16
C ALA A 137 3.36 -6.12 -3.64
N LEU A 138 2.72 -6.08 -2.48
CA LEU A 138 1.78 -7.09 -2.03
C LEU A 138 0.39 -6.68 -2.51
N CYS A 139 -0.37 -7.58 -3.15
CA CYS A 139 -1.73 -7.26 -3.62
C CYS A 139 -2.64 -8.48 -3.66
N GLY A 140 -3.68 -8.43 -2.84
CA GLY A 140 -4.69 -9.46 -2.71
C GLY A 140 -4.18 -10.80 -2.21
N PHE A 141 -5.10 -11.67 -1.81
CA PHE A 141 -4.74 -12.97 -1.25
C PHE A 141 -4.13 -13.90 -2.31
N VAL A 142 -3.13 -14.70 -1.91
CA VAL A 142 -2.62 -15.80 -2.74
C VAL A 142 -3.68 -16.86 -2.99
N SER A 143 -3.44 -17.74 -3.95
CA SER A 143 -4.29 -18.91 -4.15
C SER A 143 -4.33 -19.79 -2.90
N HIS A 144 -5.45 -20.50 -2.71
CA HIS A 144 -5.61 -21.42 -1.58
C HIS A 144 -4.50 -22.47 -1.50
N GLU A 145 -4.10 -23.03 -2.65
CA GLU A 145 -3.04 -24.03 -2.71
C GLU A 145 -1.65 -23.46 -2.37
N GLU A 146 -1.37 -22.22 -2.79
CA GLU A 146 -0.13 -21.56 -2.38
C GLU A 146 -0.09 -21.32 -0.87
N LEU A 147 -1.20 -20.90 -0.26
CA LEU A 147 -1.26 -20.70 1.18
C LEU A 147 -1.16 -22.02 1.96
N LYS A 148 -1.76 -23.10 1.46
CA LYS A 148 -1.57 -24.46 2.01
C LYS A 148 -0.09 -24.87 1.98
N GLN A 149 0.61 -24.61 0.87
CA GLN A 149 2.04 -24.88 0.76
C GLN A 149 2.85 -24.03 1.75
N ALA A 150 2.53 -22.75 1.91
CA ALA A 150 3.18 -21.87 2.86
C ALA A 150 3.01 -22.36 4.31
N LEU A 151 1.81 -22.76 4.73
CA LEU A 151 1.56 -23.32 6.07
C LEU A 151 2.27 -24.66 6.30
N ARG A 152 2.37 -25.51 5.27
CA ARG A 152 3.10 -26.79 5.37
C ARG A 152 4.61 -26.59 5.48
N ALA A 153 5.16 -25.59 4.77
CA ALA A 153 6.59 -25.34 4.69
C ALA A 153 7.15 -24.48 5.83
N ASN A 154 6.29 -23.76 6.56
CA ASN A 154 6.70 -22.82 7.61
C ASN A 154 5.95 -23.12 8.91
N GLU A 155 6.61 -23.86 9.81
CA GLU A 155 6.07 -24.17 11.13
C GLU A 155 5.86 -22.92 11.98
N GLU A 156 6.68 -21.89 11.77
CA GLU A 156 6.60 -20.61 12.50
C GLU A 156 5.32 -19.85 12.10
N LEU A 157 4.97 -19.88 10.81
CA LEU A 157 3.69 -19.32 10.34
C LEU A 157 2.51 -20.09 10.93
N ARG A 158 2.58 -21.43 10.93
CA ARG A 158 1.52 -22.29 11.50
C ARG A 158 1.37 -22.07 13.00
N ALA A 159 2.47 -21.85 13.73
CA ALA A 159 2.44 -21.58 15.16
C ALA A 159 1.65 -20.31 15.50
N VAL A 160 1.80 -19.26 14.69
CA VAL A 160 1.06 -17.99 14.88
C VAL A 160 -0.39 -18.11 14.45
N VAL A 161 -0.67 -18.74 13.30
CA VAL A 161 -2.05 -18.97 12.82
C VAL A 161 -2.82 -19.92 13.75
N GLY A 162 -2.11 -20.81 14.43
CA GLY A 162 -2.66 -21.81 15.34
C GLY A 162 -3.14 -23.08 14.62
N GLU A 163 -3.12 -24.21 15.33
CA GLU A 163 -3.44 -25.53 14.77
C GLU A 163 -4.88 -25.62 14.24
N GLY A 164 -5.86 -25.03 14.93
CA GLY A 164 -7.26 -25.04 14.52
C GLY A 164 -7.50 -24.35 13.16
N PRO A 165 -7.24 -23.04 13.05
CA PRO A 165 -7.37 -22.32 11.78
C PRO A 165 -6.48 -22.87 10.67
N SER A 166 -5.28 -23.35 11.00
CA SER A 166 -4.38 -23.97 10.02
C SER A 166 -4.95 -25.28 9.46
N ALA A 167 -5.43 -26.17 10.32
CA ALA A 167 -6.07 -27.42 9.89
C ALA A 167 -7.33 -27.14 9.06
N ALA A 168 -8.15 -26.18 9.50
CA ALA A 168 -9.34 -25.76 8.74
C ALA A 168 -8.97 -25.28 7.33
N LEU A 169 -7.88 -24.51 7.17
CA LEU A 169 -7.41 -24.07 5.86
C LEU A 169 -6.84 -25.23 5.03
N LEU A 170 -6.08 -26.14 5.64
CA LEU A 170 -5.48 -27.28 4.95
C LEU A 170 -6.51 -28.29 4.44
N GLU A 171 -7.66 -28.41 5.09
CA GLU A 171 -8.74 -29.33 4.71
C GLU A 171 -9.88 -28.64 3.94
N ALA A 172 -9.89 -27.30 3.87
CA ALA A 172 -10.97 -26.57 3.19
C ALA A 172 -10.94 -26.80 1.67
N GLU A 173 -12.13 -27.02 1.12
CA GLU A 173 -12.40 -27.18 -0.31
C GLU A 173 -13.70 -26.42 -0.67
N GLY A 174 -13.83 -26.02 -1.94
CA GLY A 174 -15.02 -25.32 -2.45
C GLY A 174 -15.44 -24.10 -1.63
N ASP A 175 -16.71 -24.03 -1.23
CA ASP A 175 -17.27 -22.91 -0.46
C ASP A 175 -16.67 -22.76 0.96
N GLY A 176 -15.97 -23.78 1.47
CA GLY A 176 -15.29 -23.75 2.76
C GLY A 176 -13.99 -22.94 2.77
N VAL A 177 -13.41 -22.66 1.61
CA VAL A 177 -12.11 -21.97 1.46
C VAL A 177 -12.16 -20.56 2.03
N LYS A 178 -13.19 -19.77 1.69
CA LYS A 178 -13.28 -18.37 2.11
C LYS A 178 -13.46 -18.21 3.63
N PRO A 179 -14.34 -18.97 4.32
CA PRO A 179 -14.39 -18.97 5.79
C PRO A 179 -13.08 -19.39 6.44
N ALA A 180 -12.38 -20.40 5.90
CA ALA A 180 -11.12 -20.87 6.46
C ALA A 180 -9.99 -19.83 6.28
N LEU A 181 -9.90 -19.19 5.12
CA LEU A 181 -8.98 -18.06 4.88
C LEU A 181 -9.25 -16.93 5.86
N LYS A 182 -10.52 -16.54 6.03
CA LYS A 182 -10.90 -15.51 7.00
C LYS A 182 -10.47 -15.88 8.41
N ALA A 183 -10.68 -17.13 8.84
CA ALA A 183 -10.30 -17.59 10.16
C ALA A 183 -8.78 -17.57 10.36
N ALA A 184 -8.01 -18.06 9.39
CA ALA A 184 -6.55 -18.08 9.43
C ALA A 184 -5.95 -16.67 9.44
N PHE A 185 -6.43 -15.78 8.57
CA PHE A 185 -5.96 -14.39 8.52
C PHE A 185 -6.38 -13.61 9.76
N THR A 186 -7.58 -13.84 10.29
CA THR A 186 -8.00 -13.26 11.59
C THR A 186 -7.07 -13.71 12.70
N ALA A 187 -6.79 -15.01 12.80
CA ALA A 187 -5.91 -15.55 13.83
C ALA A 187 -4.52 -14.93 13.77
N LEU A 188 -3.94 -14.78 12.57
CA LEU A 188 -2.67 -14.08 12.36
C LEU A 188 -2.73 -12.63 12.85
N MET A 189 -3.71 -11.85 12.39
CA MET A 189 -3.81 -10.41 12.66
C MET A 189 -4.17 -10.09 14.11
N THR A 190 -4.75 -11.04 14.85
CA THR A 190 -5.08 -10.89 16.28
C THR A 190 -4.14 -11.66 17.21
N ALA A 191 -3.08 -12.27 16.68
CA ALA A 191 -2.11 -12.99 17.48
C ALA A 191 -1.38 -12.05 18.45
N ASP A 192 -0.93 -12.61 19.57
CA ASP A 192 -0.14 -11.85 20.54
C ASP A 192 1.19 -11.38 19.89
N PRO A 193 1.55 -10.09 19.99
CA PRO A 193 2.76 -9.55 19.35
C PRO A 193 4.06 -10.26 19.76
N ALA A 194 4.17 -10.76 21.00
CA ALA A 194 5.37 -11.49 21.42
C ALA A 194 5.46 -12.86 20.75
N THR A 195 4.31 -13.53 20.56
CA THR A 195 4.22 -14.78 19.80
C THR A 195 4.59 -14.58 18.33
N VAL A 196 4.10 -13.51 17.71
CA VAL A 196 4.44 -13.12 16.32
C VAL A 196 5.95 -12.87 16.20
N SER A 197 6.51 -12.04 17.09
CA SER A 197 7.92 -11.68 17.08
C SER A 197 8.82 -12.92 17.24
N ALA A 198 8.53 -13.80 18.19
CA ALA A 198 9.29 -15.04 18.40
C ALA A 198 9.25 -15.98 17.19
N ALA A 199 8.10 -16.07 16.50
CA ALA A 199 7.97 -16.85 15.28
C ALA A 199 8.79 -16.26 14.13
N ILE A 200 8.79 -14.93 14.00
CA ILE A 200 9.60 -14.23 12.98
C ILE A 200 11.10 -14.42 13.25
N ASP A 201 11.55 -14.37 14.51
CA ASP A 201 12.93 -14.65 14.87
C ASP A 201 13.35 -16.08 14.46
N GLY A 202 12.51 -17.08 14.76
CA GLY A 202 12.75 -18.47 14.33
C GLY A 202 12.81 -18.62 12.81
N LEU A 203 11.83 -18.03 12.12
CA LEU A 203 11.74 -18.08 10.66
C LEU A 203 12.96 -17.41 10.01
N THR A 204 13.31 -16.21 10.43
CA THR A 204 14.42 -15.45 9.85
C THR A 204 15.77 -16.11 10.13
N ALA A 205 15.97 -16.71 11.31
CA ALA A 205 17.14 -17.52 11.61
C ALA A 205 17.25 -18.75 10.69
N ARG A 206 16.14 -19.48 10.47
CA ARG A 206 16.08 -20.62 9.56
C ARG A 206 16.39 -20.22 8.11
N LEU A 207 15.80 -19.11 7.64
CA LEU A 207 16.03 -18.60 6.28
C LEU A 207 17.46 -18.08 6.10
N ALA A 208 18.04 -17.42 7.09
CA ALA A 208 19.44 -16.99 7.06
C ALA A 208 20.40 -18.20 6.98
N ALA A 209 20.14 -19.25 7.76
CA ALA A 209 20.91 -20.49 7.70
C ALA A 209 20.78 -21.18 6.33
N LYS A 210 19.58 -21.19 5.75
CA LYS A 210 19.33 -21.70 4.39
C LYS A 210 20.15 -20.91 3.36
N ALA A 211 20.13 -19.58 3.40
CA ALA A 211 20.88 -18.74 2.47
C ALA A 211 22.41 -18.88 2.61
N GLY A 212 22.91 -19.17 3.81
CA GLY A 212 24.33 -19.42 4.07
C GLY A 212 24.81 -20.82 3.68
N ALA A 213 23.90 -21.77 3.44
CA ALA A 213 24.26 -23.13 3.04
C ALA A 213 24.71 -23.20 1.58
N LYS A 214 25.64 -24.12 1.26
CA LYS A 214 26.12 -24.32 -0.10
C LYS A 214 24.97 -24.73 -1.03
N GLY A 215 24.62 -23.86 -1.98
CA GLY A 215 23.52 -24.07 -2.92
C GLY A 215 22.13 -23.73 -2.35
N GLY A 216 22.06 -23.11 -1.17
CA GLY A 216 20.81 -22.65 -0.59
C GLY A 216 20.31 -21.38 -1.29
N ALA A 217 19.21 -21.50 -2.03
CA ALA A 217 18.51 -20.37 -2.64
C ALA A 217 17.21 -20.08 -1.88
N LEU A 218 16.95 -18.80 -1.63
CA LEU A 218 15.67 -18.34 -1.09
C LEU A 218 14.66 -18.19 -2.22
N ALA A 219 13.43 -18.66 -1.99
CA ALA A 219 12.30 -18.31 -2.82
C ALA A 219 12.01 -16.79 -2.70
N PRO A 220 11.37 -16.16 -3.69
CA PRO A 220 11.08 -14.72 -3.65
C PRO A 220 10.38 -14.24 -2.37
N LYS A 221 9.39 -14.99 -1.88
CA LYS A 221 8.69 -14.67 -0.62
C LYS A 221 9.56 -14.85 0.62
N GLU A 222 10.49 -15.81 0.63
CA GLU A 222 11.43 -15.97 1.74
C GLU A 222 12.43 -14.80 1.79
N ALA A 223 12.91 -14.34 0.63
CA ALA A 223 13.74 -13.14 0.55
C ALA A 223 12.96 -11.89 0.99
N LEU A 224 11.69 -11.77 0.59
CA LEU A 224 10.80 -10.70 1.04
C LEU A 224 10.61 -10.69 2.56
N VAL A 225 10.42 -11.86 3.19
CA VAL A 225 10.32 -11.98 4.66
C VAL A 225 11.55 -11.39 5.35
N LEU A 226 12.75 -11.73 4.87
CA LEU A 226 13.99 -11.18 5.43
C LEU A 226 14.07 -9.65 5.23
N GLN A 227 13.68 -9.16 4.06
CA GLN A 227 13.64 -7.72 3.78
C GLN A 227 12.65 -6.98 4.70
N LEU A 228 11.41 -7.47 4.80
CA LEU A 228 10.36 -6.85 5.61
C LEU A 228 10.75 -6.86 7.10
N ASN A 229 11.31 -7.95 7.62
CA ASN A 229 11.77 -7.98 9.00
C ASN A 229 12.96 -7.03 9.24
N GLY A 230 13.82 -6.82 8.24
CA GLY A 230 14.88 -5.81 8.33
C GLY A 230 14.35 -4.38 8.41
N GLN A 231 13.19 -4.11 7.81
CA GLN A 231 12.52 -2.80 7.84
C GLN A 231 11.65 -2.62 9.09
N TYR A 232 10.92 -3.66 9.47
CA TYR A 232 9.94 -3.68 10.57
C TYR A 232 10.12 -4.95 11.41
N PRO A 233 11.11 -4.99 12.32
CA PRO A 233 11.42 -6.19 13.10
C PRO A 233 10.25 -6.68 13.94
N GLY A 234 9.90 -7.96 13.79
CA GLY A 234 8.84 -8.61 14.58
C GLY A 234 7.41 -8.17 14.24
N ASP A 235 7.21 -7.40 13.17
CA ASP A 235 5.88 -6.94 12.74
C ASP A 235 5.06 -8.05 12.07
N VAL A 236 3.76 -8.13 12.37
CA VAL A 236 2.85 -9.14 11.80
C VAL A 236 2.80 -9.09 10.27
N GLY A 237 3.05 -7.92 9.67
CA GLY A 237 3.17 -7.71 8.24
C GLY A 237 4.20 -8.61 7.56
N VAL A 238 5.25 -9.02 8.27
CA VAL A 238 6.27 -9.97 7.79
C VAL A 238 5.64 -11.33 7.46
N LEU A 239 4.78 -11.85 8.35
CA LEU A 239 4.10 -13.12 8.14
C LEU A 239 2.89 -12.98 7.21
N SER A 240 2.22 -11.83 7.21
CA SER A 240 1.13 -11.51 6.28
C SER A 240 1.58 -11.55 4.81
N ALA A 241 2.87 -11.36 4.52
CA ALA A 241 3.41 -11.52 3.16
C ALA A 241 3.20 -12.93 2.57
N PHE A 242 3.05 -13.98 3.39
CA PHE A 242 2.68 -15.31 2.89
C PHE A 242 1.23 -15.37 2.41
N PHE A 243 0.34 -14.58 3.00
CA PHE A 243 -1.08 -14.52 2.64
C PHE A 243 -1.33 -13.71 1.36
N LEU A 244 -0.43 -12.82 0.96
CA LEU A 244 -0.67 -11.87 -0.15
C LEU A 244 0.20 -12.16 -1.38
N ASN A 245 -0.30 -11.93 -2.60
CA ASN A 245 0.52 -12.09 -3.81
C ASN A 245 1.67 -11.09 -3.78
N TYR A 246 2.90 -11.57 -4.02
CA TYR A 246 4.06 -10.70 -4.16
C TYR A 246 4.33 -10.46 -5.65
N LEU A 247 4.06 -9.23 -6.09
CA LEU A 247 4.14 -8.81 -7.48
C LEU A 247 5.42 -8.00 -7.70
N THR A 248 6.05 -8.19 -8.86
CA THR A 248 7.11 -7.32 -9.38
C THR A 248 6.69 -6.84 -10.75
N LEU A 249 6.51 -5.53 -10.90
CA LEU A 249 6.08 -4.88 -12.12
C LEU A 249 7.28 -4.20 -12.78
N PRO A 250 7.59 -4.51 -14.05
CA PRO A 250 8.48 -3.70 -14.87
C PRO A 250 7.84 -2.35 -15.22
N ALA A 251 8.67 -1.41 -15.65
CA ALA A 251 8.23 -0.08 -16.08
C ALA A 251 7.12 -0.17 -17.15
N GLY A 252 6.04 0.59 -16.95
CA GLY A 252 4.88 0.64 -17.83
C GLY A 252 3.77 -0.36 -17.51
N GLU A 253 4.01 -1.34 -16.64
CA GLU A 253 2.93 -2.19 -16.11
C GLU A 253 2.16 -1.48 -14.99
N ALA A 254 0.90 -1.88 -14.80
CA ALA A 254 0.02 -1.31 -13.80
C ALA A 254 -0.86 -2.35 -13.11
N ILE A 255 -1.20 -2.09 -11.85
CA ILE A 255 -2.19 -2.84 -11.07
C ILE A 255 -3.31 -1.91 -10.63
N TYR A 256 -4.52 -2.46 -10.58
CA TYR A 256 -5.69 -1.82 -9.98
C TYR A 256 -5.95 -2.42 -8.61
N LEU A 257 -6.14 -1.56 -7.61
CA LEU A 257 -6.41 -1.92 -6.23
C LEU A 257 -7.91 -1.73 -5.98
N ALA A 258 -8.62 -2.86 -5.89
CA ALA A 258 -10.05 -2.86 -5.63
C ALA A 258 -10.36 -2.52 -4.17
N ALA A 259 -11.58 -2.03 -3.93
CA ALA A 259 -12.06 -1.87 -2.57
C ALA A 259 -12.11 -3.22 -1.82
N ASN A 260 -11.79 -3.19 -0.53
CA ASN A 260 -11.67 -4.32 0.37
C ASN A 260 -10.57 -5.34 0.00
N GLU A 261 -9.63 -4.97 -0.88
CA GLU A 261 -8.48 -5.81 -1.24
C GLU A 261 -7.25 -5.38 -0.42
N PRO A 262 -6.63 -6.29 0.37
CA PRO A 262 -5.42 -5.97 1.12
C PRO A 262 -4.22 -5.81 0.19
N HIS A 263 -3.45 -4.74 0.36
CA HIS A 263 -2.27 -4.47 -0.45
C HIS A 263 -1.23 -3.64 0.32
N ALA A 264 0.02 -3.64 -0.16
CA ALA A 264 1.10 -2.77 0.32
C ALA A 264 2.12 -2.56 -0.80
N TYR A 265 2.60 -1.34 -0.97
CA TYR A 265 3.75 -1.07 -1.84
C TYR A 265 5.03 -1.42 -1.08
N VAL A 266 5.90 -2.23 -1.68
CA VAL A 266 7.10 -2.76 -1.01
C VAL A 266 8.33 -1.91 -1.34
N SER A 267 8.53 -1.59 -2.62
CA SER A 267 9.65 -0.76 -3.09
C SER A 267 9.44 -0.33 -4.53
N GLY A 268 10.05 0.78 -4.94
CA GLY A 268 10.12 1.22 -6.34
C GLY A 268 9.63 2.64 -6.56
N GLU A 269 9.52 2.99 -7.84
CA GLU A 269 9.04 4.29 -8.31
C GLU A 269 7.74 4.07 -9.09
N LEU A 270 6.68 4.80 -8.75
CA LEU A 270 5.37 4.60 -9.36
C LEU A 270 4.58 5.91 -9.49
N VAL A 271 3.66 5.90 -10.45
CA VAL A 271 2.52 6.81 -10.50
C VAL A 271 1.36 6.15 -9.79
N GLU A 272 0.66 6.91 -8.96
CA GLU A 272 -0.60 6.50 -8.35
C GLU A 272 -1.72 7.44 -8.76
N CYS A 273 -2.89 6.87 -9.08
CA CYS A 273 -4.13 7.62 -9.22
C CYS A 273 -5.20 6.95 -8.36
N MET A 274 -5.84 7.75 -7.50
CA MET A 274 -6.83 7.27 -6.54
C MET A 274 -8.05 8.19 -6.55
N ALA A 275 -9.22 7.66 -6.19
CA ALA A 275 -10.36 8.52 -5.88
C ALA A 275 -10.03 9.45 -4.70
N ALA A 276 -10.63 10.63 -4.66
CA ALA A 276 -10.45 11.58 -3.56
C ALA A 276 -11.08 11.02 -2.26
N SER A 277 -10.26 10.38 -1.42
CA SER A 277 -10.63 9.85 -0.10
C SER A 277 -9.38 9.62 0.76
N ASP A 278 -9.53 9.79 2.07
CA ASP A 278 -8.50 9.50 3.07
C ASP A 278 -8.77 8.19 3.85
N ASN A 279 -9.79 7.43 3.46
CA ASN A 279 -10.18 6.22 4.17
C ASN A 279 -9.18 5.07 3.96
N VAL A 280 -8.51 4.66 5.04
CA VAL A 280 -7.52 3.57 5.04
C VAL A 280 -7.70 2.71 6.29
N ILE A 281 -7.84 1.39 6.12
CA ILE A 281 -7.78 0.40 7.20
C ILE A 281 -6.40 -0.24 7.16
N ARG A 282 -5.67 -0.21 8.28
CA ARG A 282 -4.35 -0.84 8.46
C ARG A 282 -4.45 -1.94 9.51
#